data_AF-C3X378-F1
#
_entry.id   AF-C3X378-F1
#
_cell.length_a   1.000
_cell.length_b   1.000
_cell.length_c   1.000
_cell.angle_alpha   90.00
_cell.angle_beta   90.00
_cell.angle_gamma   90.00
#
_symmetry.space_group_name_H-M   'P 1'
#
loop_
_entity.id
_entity.type
_entity.pdbx_description
1 polymer ?
#
loop_
_entity_poly.entity_id
_entity_poly.type
_entity_poly.pdbx_seq_one_letter_code
_entity_poly.pdbx_strand_id
1 'polypeptide(L)' 'MEQMLTSLAVLSARTELAEKKILDAAIARRKTIIEQMNTLRTDALLDENGSAGEYMHLVTEFGQLEKVIALAKDRLSRQN' A
#
# COMPACT_ATOMS: atom_id res chain seq x y z
N MET A 1 -7.53 10.36 -36.38
CA MET A 1 -6.36 9.83 -35.68
C MET A 1 -5.99 10.70 -34.47
N GLU A 2 -5.95 12.03 -34.62
CA GLU A 2 -5.68 12.98 -33.53
C GLU A 2 -6.58 12.80 -32.30
N GLN A 3 -7.90 12.63 -32.47
CA GLN A 3 -8.82 12.42 -31.35
C GLN A 3 -8.48 11.16 -30.53
N MET A 4 -8.03 10.08 -31.19
CA MET A 4 -7.67 8.83 -30.51
C MET A 4 -6.37 8.98 -29.70
N LEU A 5 -5.38 9.69 -30.24
CA LEU A 5 -4.12 9.98 -29.56
C LEU A 5 -4.35 10.85 -28.32
N THR A 6 -5.22 11.86 -28.41
CA THR A 6 -5.60 12.69 -27.26
C THR A 6 -6.33 11.88 -26.19
N SER A 7 -7.27 11.01 -26.57
CA SER A 7 -7.95 10.12 -25.61
C SER A 7 -6.98 9.17 -24.90
N LEU A 8 -5.99 8.63 -25.62
CA LEU A 8 -4.95 7.78 -25.04
C LEU A 8 -4.04 8.54 -24.07
N ALA A 9 -3.63 9.76 -24.41
CA ALA A 9 -2.83 10.61 -23.53
C ALA A 9 -3.57 10.94 -22.22
N VAL A 10 -4.85 11.29 -22.30
CA VAL A 10 -5.70 11.55 -21.12
C VAL A 10 -5.88 10.28 -20.27
N LEU A 11 -6.09 9.13 -20.90
CA LEU A 11 -6.21 7.85 -20.19
C LEU A 11 -4.90 7.49 -19.47
N SER A 12 -3.75 7.71 -20.11
CA SER A 12 -2.44 7.50 -19.51
C SER A 12 -2.25 8.37 -18.26
N ALA A 13 -2.50 9.69 -18.38
CA ALA A 13 -2.38 10.63 -17.26
C ALA A 13 -3.32 10.28 -16.08
N ARG A 14 -4.54 9.81 -16.36
CA ARG A 14 -5.48 9.34 -15.33
C ARG A 14 -4.99 8.08 -14.63
N THR A 15 -4.33 7.19 -15.38
CA THR A 15 -3.78 5.93 -14.85
C THR A 15 -2.59 6.22 -13.93
N GLU A 16 -1.66 7.07 -14.36
CA GLU A 16 -0.53 7.51 -13.55
C GLU A 16 -0.98 8.18 -12.24
N LEU A 17 -1.98 9.07 -12.31
CA LEU A 17 -2.55 9.71 -11.11
C LEU A 17 -3.18 8.69 -10.16
N ALA A 18 -3.87 7.67 -10.70
CA ALA A 18 -4.45 6.61 -9.88
C ALA A 18 -3.36 5.76 -9.21
N GLU A 19 -2.29 5.42 -9.92
CA GLU A 19 -1.15 4.66 -9.39
C GLU A 19 -0.43 5.43 -8.27
N LYS A 20 -0.25 6.75 -8.44
CA LYS A 20 0.31 7.61 -7.39
C LYS A 20 -0.58 7.65 -6.14
N LYS A 21 -1.90 7.80 -6.30
CA LYS A 21 -2.85 7.79 -5.17
C LYS A 21 -2.83 6.46 -4.42
N ILE A 22 -2.75 5.33 -5.14
CA ILE A 22 -2.64 3.99 -4.54
C ILE A 22 -1.34 3.88 -3.74
N LEU A 23 -0.22 4.36 -4.30
CA LEU A 23 1.08 4.37 -3.61
C LEU A 23 1.03 5.21 -2.32
N ASP A 24 0.50 6.43 -2.40
CA ASP A 24 0.40 7.33 -1.26
C ASP A 24 -0.48 6.74 -0.14
N ALA A 25 -1.63 6.17 -0.50
CA ALA A 25 -2.53 5.50 0.44
C ALA A 25 -1.87 4.27 1.09
N ALA A 26 -1.16 3.46 0.31
CA ALA A 26 -0.45 2.29 0.83
C ALA A 26 0.68 2.67 1.79
N ILE A 27 1.45 3.73 1.49
CA ILE A 27 2.48 4.25 2.38
C ILE A 27 1.87 4.78 3.68
N ALA A 28 0.76 5.51 3.60
CA ALA A 28 0.06 6.02 4.78
C ALA A 28 -0.42 4.86 5.67
N ARG A 29 -1.11 3.86 5.10
CA ARG A 29 -1.58 2.69 5.84
C ARG A 29 -0.42 1.89 6.45
N ARG A 30 0.69 1.74 5.72
CA ARG A 30 1.89 1.05 6.25
C ARG A 30 2.40 1.69 7.53
N LYS A 31 2.46 3.02 7.60
CA LYS A 31 2.91 3.74 8.80
C LYS A 31 2.00 3.42 9.99
N THR A 32 0.69 3.51 9.78
CA THR A 32 -0.31 3.17 10.82
C THR A 32 -0.16 1.74 11.32
N ILE A 33 0.04 0.77 10.41
CA ILE A 33 0.23 -0.64 10.81
C ILE A 33 1.49 -0.83 11.65
N ILE A 34 2.61 -0.20 11.29
CA ILE A 34 3.84 -0.28 12.08
C ILE A 34 3.61 0.26 13.51
N GLU A 35 2.89 1.38 13.63
CA GLU A 35 2.53 1.95 14.93
C GLU A 35 1.66 0.98 15.73
N GLN A 36 0.62 0.41 15.13
CA GLN A 36 -0.28 -0.58 15.76
C GLN A 36 0.45 -1.88 16.15
N MET A 37 1.36 -2.37 15.31
CA MET A 37 2.18 -3.54 15.61
C MET A 37 3.10 -3.26 16.79
N ASN A 38 3.70 -2.08 16.87
CA ASN A 38 4.59 -1.73 17.98
C ASN A 38 3.84 -1.62 19.31
N THR A 39 2.60 -1.13 19.31
CA THR A 39 1.78 -1.09 20.53
C THR A 39 1.37 -2.48 20.98
N LEU A 40 1.02 -3.36 20.05
CA LEU A 40 0.56 -4.72 20.36
C LEU A 40 1.69 -5.72 20.61
N ARG A 41 2.94 -5.39 20.27
CA ARG A 41 4.06 -6.35 20.30
C ARG A 41 4.29 -6.96 21.67
N THR A 42 4.26 -6.16 22.73
CA THR A 42 4.52 -6.66 24.09
C THR A 42 3.36 -7.54 24.57
N ASP A 43 2.13 -7.09 24.36
CA ASP A 43 0.92 -7.82 24.77
C ASP A 43 0.77 -9.14 23.99
N ALA A 44 1.08 -9.14 22.69
CA ALA A 44 1.02 -10.31 21.84
C ALA A 44 2.09 -11.36 22.18
N LEU A 45 3.26 -10.95 22.69
CA LEU A 45 4.30 -11.86 23.14
C LEU A 45 3.96 -12.54 24.47
N LEU A 46 3.15 -11.89 25.30
CA LEU A 46 2.73 -12.39 26.60
C LEU A 46 1.36 -13.12 26.53
N ASP A 47 0.67 -13.05 25.39
CA ASP A 47 -0.73 -13.48 25.18
C ASP A 47 -1.71 -12.94 26.23
N GLU A 48 -1.32 -11.84 26.88
CA GLU A 48 -2.17 -11.10 27.79
C GLU A 48 -3.16 -10.34 26.90
N ASN A 49 -4.41 -10.81 26.86
CA ASN A 49 -5.57 -10.24 26.13
C ASN A 49 -5.88 -10.83 24.74
N GLY A 50 -5.26 -11.92 24.29
CA GLY A 50 -5.58 -12.53 22.99
C GLY A 50 -5.19 -11.65 21.78
N SER A 51 -4.29 -10.69 22.00
CA SER A 51 -3.78 -9.72 21.02
C SER A 51 -2.85 -10.35 19.97
N ALA A 52 -2.43 -11.60 20.16
CA ALA A 52 -1.61 -12.35 19.20
C ALA A 52 -2.31 -12.52 17.83
N GLY A 53 -3.63 -12.73 17.82
CA GLY A 53 -4.41 -12.83 16.58
C GLY A 53 -4.41 -11.53 15.79
N GLU A 54 -4.68 -10.41 16.46
CA GLU A 54 -4.67 -9.07 15.87
C GLU A 54 -3.29 -8.68 15.35
N TYR A 55 -2.24 -8.98 16.12
CA TYR A 55 -0.85 -8.78 15.68
C TYR A 55 -0.53 -9.56 14.40
N MET A 56 -0.93 -10.83 14.32
CA MET A 56 -0.71 -11.66 13.12
C MET A 56 -1.49 -11.16 11.90
N HIS A 57 -2.70 -10.63 12.10
CA HIS A 57 -3.45 -9.95 11.04
C HIS A 57 -2.69 -8.72 10.51
N LEU A 58 -2.17 -7.88 11.40
CA LEU A 58 -1.37 -6.70 11.02
C LEU A 58 -0.07 -7.07 10.30
N VAL A 59 0.63 -8.13 10.72
CA VAL A 59 1.81 -8.67 10.01
C VAL A 59 1.45 -9.08 8.58
N THR A 60 0.32 -9.77 8.41
CA THR A 60 -0.15 -10.22 7.10
C THR A 60 -0.51 -9.04 6.20
N GLU A 61 -1.24 -8.06 6.73
CA GLU A 61 -1.62 -6.84 6.03
C GLU A 61 -0.37 -6.02 5.62
N PHE A 62 0.62 -5.90 6.52
CA PHE A 62 1.90 -5.26 6.23
C PHE A 62 2.60 -5.90 5.03
N GLY A 63 2.69 -7.24 5.00
CA GLY A 63 3.31 -7.96 3.88
C GLY A 63 2.57 -7.77 2.54
N GLN A 64 1.24 -7.61 2.57
CA GLN A 64 0.46 -7.29 1.38
C GLN A 64 0.70 -5.85 0.90
N LEU A 65 0.76 -4.89 1.81
CA LEU A 65 1.05 -3.50 1.49
C LEU A 65 2.43 -3.31 0.86
N GLU A 66 3.45 -4.02 1.34
CA GLU A 66 4.78 -3.97 0.73
C GLU A 66 4.78 -4.44 -0.73
N LYS A 67 3.99 -5.48 -1.05
CA LYS A 67 3.81 -5.93 -2.43
C LYS A 67 3.12 -4.86 -3.29
N VAL A 68 2.07 -4.23 -2.77
CA VAL A 68 1.34 -3.15 -3.47
C VAL A 68 2.26 -1.96 -3.73
N ILE A 69 3.06 -1.55 -2.72
CA ILE A 69 4.02 -0.45 -2.84
C ILE A 69 5.08 -0.77 -3.89
N ALA A 70 5.67 -1.98 -3.83
CA ALA A 70 6.67 -2.41 -4.80
C ALA A 70 6.12 -2.40 -6.23
N LEU A 71 4.92 -2.93 -6.43
CA LEU A 71 4.25 -2.96 -7.74
C LEU A 71 3.93 -1.55 -8.25
N ALA A 72 3.40 -0.67 -7.40
CA ALA A 72 3.08 0.70 -7.79
C ALA A 72 4.35 1.50 -8.15
N LYS A 73 5.45 1.30 -7.42
CA LYS A 73 6.76 1.91 -7.74
C LYS A 73 7.31 1.41 -9.08
N ASP A 74 7.25 0.10 -9.33
CA ASP A 74 7.70 -0.49 -10.59
C ASP A 74 6.90 0.07 -11.78
N ARG A 75 5.58 0.18 -11.67
CA ARG A 75 4.72 0.74 -12.73
C ARG A 75 5.01 2.22 -13.00
N LEU A 76 5.12 3.04 -11.96
CA LEU A 76 5.47 4.45 -12.10
C LEU A 76 6.88 4.64 -12.68
N SER A 77 7.83 3.75 -12.36
CA SER A 77 9.19 3.83 -12.91
C SER A 77 9.28 3.48 -14.40
N ARG A 78 8.35 2.66 -14.91
CA ARG A 78 8.27 2.31 -16.34
C ARG A 78 7.52 3.35 -17.18
N GLN A 79 6.82 4.27 -16.52
CA GLN A 79 6.05 5.35 -17.15
C GLN A 79 6.85 6.66 -17.27
N ASN A 80 7.93 6.81 -16.49
CA ASN A 80 8.89 7.92 -16.57
C ASN A 80 10.06 7.58 -17.49
#